data_AF-A0A5S3YNC3-F1
#
_entry.id   AF-A0A5S3YNC3-F1
#
_cell.length_a   1.000
_cell.length_b   1.000
_cell.length_c   1.000
_cell.angle_alpha   90.00
_cell.angle_beta   90.00
_cell.angle_gamma   90.00
#
_symmetry.space_group_name_H-M   'P 1'
#
loop_
_entity.id
_entity.type
_entity.pdbx_description
1 polymer ?
#
loop_
_entity_poly.entity_id
_entity_poly.type
_entity_poly.pdbx_seq_one_letter_code
_entity_poly.pdbx_strand_id
1 'polypeptide(L)' 'MSKPDLQVDSLKVPPHSIEAEQSVLGGLMLDNQAFDRVAEHVVAQDFYTRTHKLIFEAMEKLVELSEPIDLIT' A
#
# COMPACT_ATOMS: atom_id res chain seq x y z
N MET A 1 -35.03 -26.75 -1.52
CA MET A 1 -34.19 -25.89 -0.66
C MET A 1 -33.32 -25.03 -1.57
N SER A 2 -33.76 -23.81 -1.82
CA SER A 2 -33.04 -22.86 -2.67
C SER A 2 -31.88 -22.30 -1.85
N LYS A 3 -30.65 -22.30 -2.38
CA LYS A 3 -29.54 -21.51 -1.85
C LYS A 3 -29.42 -20.23 -2.68
N PRO A 4 -30.13 -19.15 -2.33
CA PRO A 4 -29.68 -17.79 -2.62
C PRO A 4 -29.22 -17.22 -1.26
N ASP A 5 -27.99 -16.75 -1.07
CA ASP A 5 -27.64 -15.36 -1.35
C ASP A 5 -26.14 -15.09 -1.05
N LEU A 6 -25.27 -16.11 -1.15
CA LEU A 6 -23.83 -15.92 -0.86
C LEU A 6 -23.09 -15.06 -1.89
N GLN A 7 -23.73 -14.71 -3.01
CA GLN A 7 -23.12 -13.97 -4.12
C GLN A 7 -23.34 -12.45 -4.07
N VAL A 8 -24.16 -11.93 -3.16
CA VAL A 8 -24.52 -10.50 -3.15
C VAL A 8 -23.63 -9.66 -2.23
N ASP A 9 -22.93 -10.27 -1.27
CA ASP A 9 -22.06 -9.56 -0.31
C ASP A 9 -20.68 -9.16 -0.88
N SER A 10 -20.21 -9.81 -1.93
CA SER A 10 -18.95 -9.47 -2.61
C SER A 10 -19.03 -8.22 -3.49
N LEU A 11 -20.21 -7.62 -3.65
CA LEU A 11 -20.46 -6.45 -4.50
C LEU A 11 -20.25 -5.09 -3.81
N LYS A 12 -19.89 -5.05 -2.52
CA LYS A 12 -19.69 -3.81 -1.75
C LYS A 12 -18.24 -3.45 -1.44
N VAL A 13 -17.28 -4.29 -1.84
CA VAL A 13 -15.86 -4.03 -1.61
C VAL A 13 -15.27 -3.40 -2.87
N PRO A 14 -14.69 -2.18 -2.79
CA PRO A 14 -13.97 -1.59 -3.90
C PRO A 14 -12.88 -2.55 -4.41
N PRO A 15 -12.63 -2.59 -5.73
CA PRO A 15 -11.55 -3.40 -6.27
C PRO A 15 -10.23 -2.96 -5.65
N HIS A 16 -9.47 -3.91 -5.12
CA HIS A 16 -8.17 -3.70 -4.48
C HIS A 16 -7.25 -4.88 -4.79
N SER A 17 -5.94 -4.68 -4.68
CA SER A 17 -4.94 -5.74 -4.84
C SER A 17 -3.88 -5.63 -3.75
N ILE A 18 -3.96 -6.54 -2.77
CA ILE A 18 -3.01 -6.63 -1.67
C ILE A 18 -1.59 -6.94 -2.19
N GLU A 19 -1.48 -7.78 -3.20
CA GLU A 19 -0.20 -8.14 -3.82
C GLU A 19 0.44 -6.94 -4.51
N ALA A 20 -0.34 -6.08 -5.16
CA ALA A 20 0.17 -4.86 -5.77
C ALA A 20 0.68 -3.88 -4.69
N GLU A 21 -0.06 -3.71 -3.60
CA GLU A 21 0.38 -2.88 -2.47
C GLU A 21 1.70 -3.39 -1.87
N GLN A 22 1.81 -4.70 -1.63
CA GLN A 22 3.04 -5.32 -1.15
C GLN A 22 4.21 -5.13 -2.12
N SER A 23 3.94 -5.21 -3.42
CA SER A 23 4.96 -5.01 -4.46
C SER A 23 5.50 -3.59 -4.46
N VAL A 24 4.63 -2.58 -4.26
CA VAL A 24 5.05 -1.18 -4.15
C VAL A 24 5.91 -0.98 -2.89
N LEU A 25 5.43 -1.40 -1.73
CA LEU A 25 6.14 -1.22 -0.46
C LEU A 25 7.49 -1.95 -0.47
N GLY A 26 7.51 -3.22 -0.90
CA GLY A 26 8.74 -4.00 -1.01
C GLY A 26 9.71 -3.43 -2.05
N GLY A 27 9.19 -2.94 -3.18
CA GLY A 27 9.99 -2.26 -4.21
C GLY A 27 10.70 -1.02 -3.67
N LEU A 28 9.99 -0.20 -2.88
CA LEU A 28 10.58 1.00 -2.26
C LEU A 28 11.63 0.67 -1.19
N MET A 29 11.45 -0.42 -0.43
CA MET A 29 12.47 -0.92 0.50
C MET A 29 13.74 -1.43 -0.21
N LEU A 30 13.62 -1.90 -1.46
CA LEU A 30 14.74 -2.37 -2.26
C LEU A 30 15.43 -1.23 -3.04
N ASP A 31 14.67 -0.25 -3.51
CA ASP A 31 15.14 0.92 -4.25
C ASP A 31 14.52 2.21 -3.68
N ASN A 32 15.17 2.79 -2.67
CA ASN A 32 14.70 4.02 -2.04
C ASN A 32 14.69 5.21 -3.02
N GLN A 33 15.53 5.19 -4.07
CA GLN A 33 15.58 6.25 -5.08
C GLN A 33 14.36 6.23 -6.02
N ALA A 34 13.54 5.18 -5.97
CA ALA A 34 12.26 5.13 -6.67
C ALA A 34 11.16 5.92 -5.94
N PHE A 35 11.38 6.34 -4.69
CA PHE A 35 10.34 6.96 -3.87
C PHE A 35 9.72 8.19 -4.51
N ASP A 36 10.54 9.17 -4.93
CA ASP A 36 10.06 10.42 -5.53
C ASP A 36 9.14 10.15 -6.73
N ARG A 37 9.53 9.22 -7.61
CA ARG A 37 8.75 8.84 -8.79
C ARG A 37 7.43 8.16 -8.43
N VAL A 38 7.40 7.38 -7.36
CA VAL A 38 6.17 6.70 -6.89
C VAL A 38 5.24 7.70 -6.19
N ALA A 39 5.78 8.60 -5.37
CA ALA A 39 5.04 9.61 -4.64
C ALA A 39 4.37 10.66 -5.55
N GLU A 40 4.81 10.80 -6.80
CA GLU A 40 4.11 11.59 -7.83
C GLU A 40 2.74 11.01 -8.21
N HIS A 41 2.51 9.71 -7.98
CA HIS A 41 1.33 8.99 -8.45
C HIS A 41 0.53 8.30 -7.35
N VAL A 42 1.16 7.99 -6.22
CA VAL A 42 0.57 7.19 -5.14
C VAL A 42 0.75 7.95 -3.83
N VAL A 43 -0.35 8.11 -3.09
CA VAL A 43 -0.34 8.63 -1.72
C VAL A 43 -0.75 7.56 -0.73
N ALA A 44 -0.41 7.73 0.55
CA ALA A 44 -0.75 6.76 1.59
C ALA A 44 -2.24 6.35 1.60
N GLN A 45 -3.16 7.27 1.28
CA GLN A 45 -4.59 7.03 1.33
C GLN A 45 -5.09 6.06 0.24
N ASP A 46 -4.31 5.85 -0.82
CA ASP A 46 -4.64 4.96 -1.94
C ASP A 46 -4.51 3.47 -1.56
N PHE A 47 -3.71 3.15 -0.55
CA PHE A 47 -3.60 1.79 -0.04
C PHE A 47 -4.92 1.34 0.59
N TYR A 48 -5.36 0.12 0.34
CA TYR A 48 -6.62 -0.37 0.88
C TYR A 48 -6.51 -0.68 2.38
N THR A 49 -5.42 -1.34 2.79
CA THR A 49 -5.26 -1.76 4.19
C THR A 49 -4.66 -0.66 5.04
N ARG A 50 -5.20 -0.47 6.26
CA ARG A 50 -4.65 0.50 7.22
C ARG A 50 -3.16 0.26 7.49
N THR A 51 -2.74 -1.00 7.55
CA THR A 51 -1.32 -1.36 7.77
C THR A 51 -0.44 -0.80 6.65
N HIS A 52 -0.82 -0.99 5.39
CA HIS A 52 -0.02 -0.48 4.28
C HIS A 52 -0.03 1.06 4.20
N LYS A 53 -1.15 1.71 4.55
CA LYS A 53 -1.18 3.18 4.72
C LYS A 53 -0.10 3.65 5.69
N LEU A 54 -0.07 3.04 6.88
CA LEU A 54 0.88 3.42 7.94
C LEU A 54 2.33 3.16 7.54
N ILE A 55 2.60 2.09 6.79
CA ILE A 55 3.94 1.82 6.28
C ILE A 55 4.36 2.92 5.29
N PHE A 56 3.50 3.26 4.33
CA PHE A 56 3.82 4.32 3.36
C PHE A 56 4.02 5.69 4.03
N GLU A 57 3.17 6.06 5.00
CA GLU A 57 3.35 7.27 5.82
C GLU A 57 4.67 7.28 6.60
N ALA A 58 5.16 6.12 7.05
CA ALA A 58 6.46 6.01 7.70
C ALA A 58 7.60 6.20 6.70
N MET A 59 7.47 5.63 5.49
CA MET A 59 8.44 5.82 4.40
C MET A 59 8.55 7.30 4.02
N GLU A 60 7.42 8.01 3.87
CA GLU A 60 7.39 9.46 3.62
C GLU A 60 8.21 10.23 4.66
N LYS A 61 8.00 9.93 5.95
CA LYS A 61 8.73 10.57 7.05
C LYS A 61 10.22 10.26 7.04
N LEU A 62 10.62 9.03 6.74
CA LEU A 62 12.04 8.67 6.64
C LEU A 62 12.72 9.46 5.51
N VAL A 63 12.06 9.57 4.35
CA VAL A 63 12.58 10.39 3.23
C VAL A 63 12.68 11.87 3.60
N GLU A 64 11.69 12.43 4.27
CA GLU A 64 11.74 13.81 4.79
C GLU A 64 12.92 14.04 5.74
N LEU A 65 13.26 13.02 6.54
CA LEU A 65 14.40 13.03 7.46
C LEU A 65 15.73 12.66 6.78
N SER A 66 15.72 12.36 5.47
CA SER A 66 16.88 11.83 4.73
C SER A 66 17.45 10.54 5.32
N GLU A 67 16.60 9.71 5.93
CA GLU A 67 16.90 8.38 6.44
C GLU A 67 16.54 7.31 5.40
N PRO A 68 17.22 6.15 5.38
CA PRO A 68 16.91 5.06 4.46
C PRO A 68 15.52 4.48 4.77
N ILE A 69 14.86 3.98 3.72
CA ILE A 69 13.66 3.15 3.85
C ILE A 69 14.13 1.69 3.85
N ASP A 70 14.28 1.09 5.03
CA ASP A 70 14.63 -0.33 5.17
C ASP A 70 13.85 -1.03 6.30
N LEU A 71 14.21 -2.27 6.61
CA LEU A 71 13.55 -3.10 7.63
C LEU A 71 14.01 -2.80 9.06
N ILE A 72 15.06 -2.01 9.22
CA ILE A 72 15.74 -1.78 10.50
C ILE A 72 15.39 -0.42 11.08
N THR A 73 15.35 0.61 10.23
CA THR A 73 15.05 2.00 10.59
C THR A 73 13.55 2.23 10.80
#